data_AF-A0A7I8CT89-F1
#
_entry.id   AF-A0A7I8CT89-F1
#
_cell.length_a   1.000
_cell.length_b   1.000
_cell.length_c   1.000
_cell.angle_alpha   90.00
_cell.angle_beta   90.00
_cell.angle_gamma   90.00
#
_symmetry.space_group_name_H-M   'P 1'
#
loop_
_entity.id
_entity.type
_entity.pdbx_description
1 polymer ?
#
loop_
_entity_poly.entity_id
_entity_poly.type
_entity_poly.pdbx_seq_one_letter_code
_entity_poly.pdbx_strand_id
1 'polypeptide(L)' 'MQRIHSLIDAIGLTGADMLIVGETGTGKEVLARMLRTASRRSGALVALNCAALPEAVFESDIFGYAPVAFTGAQQ' A
#
# COMPACT_ATOMS: atom_id res chain seq x y z
N MET A 1 20.41 3.53 9.91
CA MET A 1 19.11 4.24 10.06
C MET A 1 19.13 5.67 9.51
N GLN A 2 20.06 6.54 9.91
CA GLN A 2 20.07 7.97 9.50
C GLN A 2 19.84 8.23 8.00
N ARG A 3 20.51 7.49 7.11
CA ARG A 3 20.35 7.64 5.66
C ARG A 3 18.92 7.40 5.15
N ILE A 4 18.22 6.41 5.73
CA ILE A 4 16.82 6.12 5.36
C ILE A 4 15.91 7.25 5.83
N HIS A 5 16.10 7.77 7.05
CA HIS A 5 15.34 8.92 7.54
C HIS A 5 15.53 10.15 6.64
N SER A 6 16.77 10.47 6.26
CA SER A 6 17.02 11.60 5.35
C SER A 6 16.36 11.43 3.98
N LEU A 7 16.30 10.19 3.46
CA LEU A 7 15.58 9.91 2.21
C LEU A 7 14.07 10.12 2.37
N ILE A 8 13.47 9.60 3.44
CA ILE A 8 12.04 9.78 3.76
C ILE A 8 11.69 11.26 3.82
N ASP A 9 12.51 12.07 4.50
CA ASP A 9 12.27 13.51 4.64
C ASP A 9 12.37 14.24 3.28
N ALA A 10 13.31 13.82 2.44
CA ALA A 10 13.50 14.40 1.11
C ALA A 10 12.35 14.06 0.14
N ILE A 11 11.82 12.84 0.20
CA ILE A 11 10.81 12.37 -0.78
C ILE A 11 9.37 12.43 -0.26
N GLY A 12 9.15 12.51 1.05
CA GLY A 12 7.84 12.35 1.68
C GLY A 12 6.77 13.32 1.15
N LEU A 13 7.16 14.57 0.85
CA LEU A 13 6.24 15.60 0.35
C LEU A 13 6.09 15.64 -1.17
N THR A 14 6.85 14.84 -1.93
CA THR A 14 6.85 14.90 -3.40
C THR A 14 5.55 14.39 -4.02
N GLY A 15 4.81 13.55 -3.30
CA GLY A 15 3.60 12.89 -3.80
C GLY A 15 3.85 11.85 -4.89
N ALA A 16 5.11 11.54 -5.21
CA ALA A 16 5.49 10.54 -6.19
C ALA A 16 5.21 9.12 -5.68
N ASP A 17 4.99 8.20 -6.62
CA ASP A 17 4.91 6.77 -6.33
C ASP A 17 6.30 6.23 -5.93
N MET A 18 6.32 5.33 -4.95
CA MET A 18 7.56 4.86 -4.33
C MET A 18 7.65 3.34 -4.35
N LEU A 19 8.81 2.84 -4.78
CA LEU A 19 9.15 1.42 -4.73
C LEU A 19 10.12 1.15 -3.58
N ILE A 20 9.72 0.29 -2.64
CA ILE A 20 10.57 -0.15 -1.53
C ILE A 20 11.12 -1.54 -1.85
N VAL A 21 12.44 -1.65 -2.02
CA VAL A 21 13.12 -2.91 -2.30
C VAL A 21 13.91 -3.36 -1.07
N GLY A 22 13.87 -4.65 -0.77
CA GLY A 22 14.63 -5.26 0.30
C GLY A 22 14.18 -6.69 0.57
N GLU A 23 14.98 -7.44 1.33
CA GLU A 23 14.70 -8.84 1.69
C GLU A 23 13.43 -8.98 2.55
N THR A 24 12.87 -10.18 2.58
CA THR A 24 11.72 -10.49 3.44
C THR A 24 12.08 -10.30 4.92
N GLY A 25 11.20 -9.70 5.70
CA GLY A 25 11.42 -9.46 7.13
C GLY A 25 12.23 -8.20 7.48
N THR A 26 12.69 -7.41 6.50
CA THR A 26 13.47 -6.17 6.76
C THR A 26 12.63 -4.96 7.19
N GLY A 27 11.32 -5.13 7.43
CA GLY A 27 10.46 -4.06 7.93
C GLY A 27 9.97 -3.06 6.87
N LYS A 28 9.81 -3.49 5.61
CA LYS A 28 9.28 -2.64 4.50
C LYS A 28 7.95 -1.94 4.85
N GLU A 29 7.07 -2.61 5.60
CA GLU A 29 5.81 -2.00 6.08
C GLU A 29 6.03 -0.84 7.05
N VAL A 30 7.06 -0.92 7.92
CA VAL A 30 7.40 0.16 8.84
C VAL A 30 7.85 1.39 8.04
N LEU A 31 8.67 1.17 7.02
CA LEU A 31 9.13 2.24 6.12
C LEU A 31 7.95 2.90 5.38
N ALA A 32 7.00 2.12 4.87
CA ALA A 32 5.79 2.65 4.23
C ALA A 32 4.95 3.51 5.19
N ARG A 33 4.82 3.11 6.46
CA ARG A 33 4.13 3.92 7.49
C ARG A 33 4.86 5.22 7.79
N MET A 34 6.19 5.20 7.84
CA MET A 34 6.99 6.42 8.04
C MET A 34 6.81 7.40 6.86
N LEU A 35 6.83 6.90 5.62
CA LEU A 35 6.56 7.70 4.42
C LEU A 35 5.15 8.27 4.43
N ARG A 36 4.15 7.49 4.84
CA ARG A 36 2.77 7.97 4.99
C ARG A 36 2.70 9.15 5.95
N THR A 37 3.35 9.06 7.11
CA THR A 37 3.40 10.14 8.10
C THR A 37 4.12 11.37 7.54
N ALA A 38 5.28 11.17 6.89
CA ALA A 38 6.05 12.25 6.29
C ALA A 38 5.29 12.99 5.18
N SER A 39 4.44 12.28 4.42
CA SER A 39 3.66 12.88 3.32
C SER A 39 2.55 13.83 3.75
N ARG A 40 2.14 13.79 5.02
CA ARG A 40 1.04 14.62 5.57
C ARG A 40 -0.29 14.54 4.81
N ARG A 41 -0.47 13.54 3.93
CA ARG A 41 -1.73 13.35 3.19
C ARG A 41 -2.87 13.05 4.17
N SER A 42 -4.09 13.43 3.85
CA SER A 42 -5.28 13.03 4.60
C SER A 42 -5.72 11.60 4.26
N GLY A 43 -6.53 10.97 5.13
CA GLY A 43 -7.07 9.63 4.93
C GLY A 43 -6.27 8.49 5.58
N ALA A 44 -6.79 7.26 5.55
CA ALA A 44 -6.12 6.10 6.13
C ALA A 44 -4.97 5.61 5.23
N LEU A 45 -3.97 4.96 5.83
CA LEU A 45 -3.07 4.08 5.09
C LEU A 45 -3.75 2.72 4.95
N VAL A 46 -4.09 2.35 3.71
CA VAL A 46 -4.58 1.01 3.40
C VAL A 46 -3.39 0.19 2.93
N ALA A 47 -3.03 -0.83 3.70
CA ALA A 47 -1.97 -1.77 3.35
C ALA A 47 -2.59 -3.00 2.69
N LEU A 48 -2.06 -3.39 1.53
CA LEU A 48 -2.49 -4.56 0.78
C LEU A 48 -1.32 -5.53 0.65
N ASN A 49 -1.52 -6.78 1.05
CA ASN A 49 -0.55 -7.85 0.84
C ASN A 49 -0.96 -8.69 -0.36
N CYS A 50 -0.35 -8.43 -1.52
CA CYS A 50 -0.67 -9.15 -2.76
C CYS A 50 -0.38 -10.65 -2.69
N ALA A 51 0.55 -11.10 -1.83
CA ALA A 51 0.84 -12.52 -1.67
C ALA A 51 -0.26 -13.28 -0.89
N ALA A 52 -1.12 -12.56 -0.18
CA ALA A 52 -2.23 -13.13 0.58
C ALA A 52 -3.57 -13.10 -0.16
N LEU A 53 -3.61 -12.54 -1.38
CA LEU A 53 -4.83 -12.42 -2.18
C LEU A 53 -4.89 -13.50 -3.27
N PRO A 54 -5.96 -14.31 -3.33
CA PRO A 54 -6.20 -15.18 -4.47
C PRO A 54 -6.46 -14.35 -5.74
N GLU A 55 -5.86 -14.76 -6.86
CA GLU A 55 -5.98 -14.05 -8.15
C GLU A 55 -7.44 -13.85 -8.59
N ALA A 56 -8.30 -14.85 -8.33
CA ALA A 56 -9.72 -14.82 -8.68
C ALA A 56 -10.54 -13.72 -7.98
N VAL A 57 -10.08 -13.18 -6.85
CA VAL A 57 -10.77 -12.10 -6.09
C VAL A 57 -9.96 -10.80 -6.04
N PHE A 58 -8.79 -10.77 -6.67
CA PHE A 58 -7.91 -9.61 -6.67
C PHE A 58 -8.57 -8.36 -7.27
N GLU A 59 -9.22 -8.52 -8.42
CA GLU A 59 -9.92 -7.41 -9.07
C GLU A 59 -11.13 -6.92 -8.26
N SER A 60 -11.93 -7.86 -7.72
CA SER A 60 -13.12 -7.51 -6.94
C SER A 60 -12.78 -6.77 -5.64
N ASP A 61 -11.69 -7.13 -4.97
CA ASP A 61 -11.31 -6.52 -3.69
C ASP A 61 -10.63 -5.15 -3.89
N ILE A 62 -9.90 -4.94 -4.99
CA ILE A 62 -9.19 -3.68 -5.26
C ILE A 62 -10.11 -2.63 -5.86
N PHE A 63 -10.93 -3.03 -6.84
CA PHE A 63 -11.74 -2.09 -7.62
C PHE A 63 -13.20 -2.05 -7.15
N GLY A 64 -13.62 -3.03 -6.33
CA GLY A 64 -15.03 -3.27 -6.07
C GLY A 64 -15.74 -3.87 -7.28
N TYR A 65 -16.99 -4.26 -7.08
CA TYR A 65 -17.87 -4.67 -8.15
C TYR A 65 -19.26 -4.10 -7.92
N ALA A 66 -19.99 -3.85 -9.02
CA ALA A 66 -21.39 -3.46 -8.92
C ALA A 66 -22.23 -4.66 -8.44
N PRO A 67 -23.30 -4.43 -7.64
CA PRO A 67 -24.24 -5.50 -7.30
C PRO A 67 -24.70 -6.23 -8.57
N VAL A 68 -24.75 -7.56 -8.53
CA VAL A 68 -25.18 -8.41 -9.66
C VAL A 68 -24.19 -8.46 -10.84
N ALA A 69 -22.93 -8.04 -10.67
CA ALA A 69 -21.92 -8.14 -11.74
C ALA A 69 -21.58 -9.58 -12.17
N PHE A 70 -21.74 -10.57 -11.28
CA PHE A 70 -21.53 -12.01 -11.55
C PHE A 70 -22.32 -12.89 -10.58
N THR A 71 -22.42 -14.18 -10.87
CA THR A 71 -23.05 -15.17 -9.97
C THR A 71 -22.25 -15.30 -8.66
N GLY A 72 -22.76 -14.71 -7.58
CA GLY A 72 -22.06 -14.63 -6.29
C GLY A 72 -21.85 -13.20 -5.77
N ALA A 73 -22.18 -12.16 -6.55
CA ALA A 73 -22.05 -10.75 -6.19
C ALA A 73 -23.10 -10.25 -5.15
N GLN A 74 -23.48 -11.11 -4.20
CA GLN A 74 -24.35 -10.82 -3.06
C GLN A 74 -23.72 -11.39 -1.78
N GLN A 75 -22.74 -10.69 -1.23
CA GLN A 75 -22.39 -10.78 0.19
C GLN A 75 -22.33 -9.38 0.77
#